data_AF-A0A7S0C8L3-F1
#
_entry.id   AF-A0A7S0C8L3-F1
#
_cell.length_a   1.000
_cell.length_b   1.000
_cell.length_c   1.000
_cell.angle_alpha   90.00
_cell.angle_beta   90.00
_cell.angle_gamma   90.00
#
_symmetry.space_group_name_H-M   'P 1'
#
loop_
_entity.id
_entity.type
_entity.pdbx_description
1 polymer ?
#
loop_
_entity_poly.entity_id
_entity_poly.type
_entity_poly.pdbx_seq_one_letter_code
_entity_poly.pdbx_strand_id
1 'polypeptide(L)'
;YGITRDSVEKRITLVMRGTSNQLAMASNWKHNFQCLSKDIKIPDSLKGKLDIDQFEFHTGFYDYLFMEAKGKGTTKYAEMLKDVKSILAIYPDHKLYVTGHSL
;
A
#
# COMPACT_ATOMS: atom_id res chain seq x y z
N TYR A 1 8.88 -0.48 1.06
CA TYR A 1 8.26 -0.73 2.38
C TYR A 1 9.27 -1.48 3.22
N GLY A 2 9.09 -1.51 4.54
CA GLY A 2 9.83 -2.37 5.45
C GLY A 2 8.86 -3.19 6.28
N ILE A 3 9.26 -4.38 6.71
CA ILE A 3 8.47 -5.21 7.63
C ILE A 3 9.35 -5.50 8.84
N THR A 4 8.81 -5.26 10.04
CA THR A 4 9.49 -5.54 11.29
C THR A 4 8.62 -6.39 12.21
N ARG A 5 9.26 -7.15 13.10
CA ARG A 5 8.60 -7.97 14.11
C ARG A 5 8.98 -7.45 15.50
N ASP A 6 7.96 -7.27 16.33
CA ASP A 6 8.08 -7.09 17.77
C ASP A 6 7.61 -8.38 18.46
N SER A 7 8.53 -9.10 19.09
CA SER A 7 8.23 -10.35 19.80
C SER A 7 7.64 -10.15 21.18
N VAL A 8 7.84 -8.98 21.80
CA VAL A 8 7.32 -8.67 23.14
C VAL A 8 5.84 -8.35 23.04
N GLU A 9 5.49 -7.46 22.12
CA GLU A 9 4.11 -7.01 21.91
C GLU A 9 3.33 -7.88 20.90
N LYS A 10 3.99 -8.92 20.35
CA LYS A 10 3.46 -9.82 19.32
C LYS A 10 2.90 -9.08 18.11
N ARG A 11 3.72 -8.20 17.51
CA ARG A 11 3.32 -7.35 16.37
C ARG A 11 4.18 -7.64 15.16
N ILE A 12 3.54 -7.76 13.99
CA ILE A 12 4.18 -7.61 12.70
C ILE A 12 3.79 -6.23 12.17
N THR A 13 4.76 -5.36 11.91
CA THR A 13 4.48 -3.99 11.42
C THR A 13 4.99 -3.83 9.99
N LEU A 14 4.08 -3.58 9.06
CA LEU A 14 4.38 -3.13 7.70
C LEU A 14 4.50 -1.60 7.71
N VAL A 15 5.68 -1.10 7.37
CA VAL A 15 5.99 0.34 7.30
C VAL A 15 6.10 0.78 5.84
N MET A 16 5.22 1.67 5.42
CA MET A 16 5.29 2.35 4.12
C MET A 16 6.11 3.63 4.27
N ARG A 17 7.05 3.83 3.34
CA ARG A 17 7.96 4.97 3.36
C ARG A 17 7.38 6.07 2.48
N GLY A 18 7.38 7.29 3.03
CA GLY A 18 7.19 8.54 2.32
C GLY A 18 8.14 8.77 1.13
N THR A 19 7.77 9.74 0.30
CA THR A 19 8.52 10.11 -0.91
C THR A 19 9.94 10.56 -0.57
N SER A 20 10.92 10.00 -1.27
CA SER A 20 12.33 10.14 -0.94
C SER A 20 13.01 11.40 -1.48
N ASN A 21 12.37 12.14 -2.37
CA ASN A 21 13.02 13.13 -3.20
C ASN A 21 12.37 14.50 -3.02
N GLN A 22 13.08 15.47 -2.41
CA GLN A 22 12.55 16.82 -2.13
C GLN A 22 12.14 17.57 -3.40
N LEU A 23 12.86 17.36 -4.52
CA LEU A 23 12.51 17.92 -5.83
C LEU A 23 11.24 17.28 -6.42
N ALA A 24 11.04 15.98 -6.23
CA ALA A 24 9.80 15.31 -6.61
C ALA A 24 8.64 15.68 -5.68
N MET A 25 8.89 15.98 -4.40
CA MET A 25 7.87 16.50 -3.49
C MET A 25 7.34 17.86 -3.98
N ALA A 26 8.18 18.79 -4.39
CA ALA A 26 7.74 20.12 -4.84
C ALA A 26 7.01 20.09 -6.19
N SER A 27 7.49 19.30 -7.15
CA SER A 27 6.85 19.17 -8.48
C SER A 27 5.61 18.28 -8.45
N ASN A 28 5.66 17.14 -7.75
CA ASN A 28 4.54 16.21 -7.68
C ASN A 28 3.49 16.68 -6.69
N TRP A 29 3.77 17.42 -5.62
CA TRP A 29 2.70 17.93 -4.76
C TRP A 29 1.80 18.90 -5.51
N LYS A 30 2.38 19.85 -6.26
CA LYS A 30 1.58 20.81 -7.06
C LYS A 30 0.81 20.16 -8.21
N HIS A 31 1.35 19.10 -8.83
CA HIS A 31 0.63 18.32 -9.85
C HIS A 31 -0.35 17.28 -9.27
N ASN A 32 -0.06 16.68 -8.11
CA ASN A 32 -0.96 15.75 -7.40
C ASN A 32 -2.09 16.48 -6.65
N PHE A 33 -1.97 17.79 -6.42
CA PHE A 33 -3.12 18.59 -5.97
C PHE A 33 -4.17 18.78 -7.08
N GLN A 34 -3.87 18.38 -8.33
CA GLN A 34 -4.93 18.03 -9.25
C GLN A 34 -5.55 16.73 -8.75
N CYS A 35 -6.59 16.87 -7.92
CA CYS A 35 -7.48 15.81 -7.43
C CYS A 35 -8.15 15.07 -8.60
N LEU A 36 -7.37 14.30 -9.34
CA LEU A 36 -7.87 13.36 -10.32
C LEU A 36 -8.15 12.07 -9.54
N SER A 37 -9.41 11.94 -9.11
CA SER A 37 -9.95 10.64 -8.74
C SER A 37 -10.09 9.79 -9.99
N LYS A 38 -9.77 8.51 -9.86
CA LYS A 38 -9.97 7.52 -10.91
C LYS A 38 -11.00 6.55 -10.42
N ASP A 39 -12.00 6.28 -11.25
CA ASP A 39 -12.90 5.16 -11.04
C ASP A 39 -12.10 3.87 -11.14
N ILE A 40 -11.94 3.22 -9.99
CA ILE A 40 -11.15 2.01 -9.87
C ILE A 40 -12.11 0.86 -9.62
N LYS A 41 -11.90 -0.23 -10.36
CA LYS A 41 -12.56 -1.50 -10.05
C LYS A 41 -12.07 -1.97 -8.69
N ILE A 42 -13.01 -2.22 -7.79
CA ILE A 42 -12.75 -2.71 -6.44
C ILE A 42 -11.85 -3.95 -6.54
N PRO A 43 -10.68 -3.93 -5.87
CA PRO A 43 -9.82 -5.11 -5.81
C PRO A 43 -10.62 -6.33 -5.35
N ASP A 44 -10.36 -7.51 -5.92
CA ASP A 44 -11.10 -8.73 -5.57
C ASP A 44 -11.08 -9.03 -4.07
N SER A 45 -10.04 -8.60 -3.35
CA SER A 45 -9.90 -8.73 -1.90
C SER A 45 -10.92 -7.93 -1.07
N LEU A 46 -11.56 -6.93 -1.68
CA LEU A 46 -12.53 -6.01 -1.08
C LEU A 46 -13.96 -6.22 -1.60
N LYS A 47 -14.17 -7.04 -2.64
CA LYS A 47 -15.51 -7.37 -3.14
C LYS A 47 -16.37 -7.99 -2.04
N GLY A 48 -17.59 -7.48 -1.85
CA GLY A 48 -18.54 -7.93 -0.83
C GLY A 48 -18.20 -7.51 0.61
N LYS A 49 -17.10 -6.78 0.83
CA LYS A 49 -16.78 -6.16 2.13
C LYS A 49 -17.16 -4.69 2.22
N LEU A 50 -17.41 -4.08 1.07
CA LEU A 50 -17.80 -2.69 0.93
C LEU A 50 -19.07 -2.65 0.09
N ASP A 51 -20.10 -1.98 0.60
CA ASP A 51 -21.40 -1.82 -0.06
C ASP A 51 -21.38 -0.57 -0.94
N ILE A 52 -20.41 -0.53 -1.84
CA ILE A 52 -20.14 0.59 -2.76
C ILE A 52 -19.76 -0.02 -4.09
N ASP A 53 -20.43 0.40 -5.16
CA ASP A 53 -20.20 -0.10 -6.52
C ASP A 53 -18.99 0.57 -7.20
N GLN A 54 -18.60 1.74 -6.71
CA GLN A 54 -17.49 2.53 -7.22
C GLN A 54 -16.70 3.13 -6.07
N PHE A 55 -15.37 3.06 -6.19
CA PHE A 55 -14.46 3.62 -5.21
C PHE A 55 -13.55 4.62 -5.93
N GLU A 56 -13.72 5.89 -5.59
CA GLU A 56 -12.84 6.93 -6.05
C GLU A 56 -11.58 6.93 -5.18
N PHE A 57 -10.45 6.64 -5.81
CA PHE A 57 -9.15 6.72 -5.16
C PHE A 57 -8.27 7.73 -5.88
N HIS A 58 -7.44 8.43 -5.12
CA HIS A 58 -6.44 9.32 -5.71
C HIS A 58 -5.47 8.49 -6.55
N THR A 59 -5.39 8.82 -7.83
CA THR A 59 -4.57 8.14 -8.86
C THR A 59 -3.16 7.81 -8.38
N GLY A 60 -2.45 8.77 -7.78
CA GLY A 60 -1.09 8.54 -7.28
C GLY A 60 -0.95 7.44 -6.22
N PHE A 61 -1.92 7.29 -5.31
CA PHE A 61 -1.88 6.21 -4.31
C PHE A 61 -2.21 4.86 -4.95
N TYR A 62 -3.20 4.86 -5.86
CA TYR A 62 -3.55 3.65 -6.59
C TYR A 62 -2.36 3.15 -7.41
N ASP A 63 -1.75 4.03 -8.19
CA ASP A 63 -0.62 3.67 -9.05
C ASP A 63 0.58 3.21 -8.23
N TYR A 64 0.83 3.84 -7.07
CA TYR A 64 1.89 3.39 -6.17
C TYR A 64 1.70 1.93 -5.70
N LEU A 65 0.47 1.54 -5.37
CA LEU A 65 0.18 0.20 -4.83
C LEU A 65 -0.02 -0.86 -5.92
N PHE A 66 -0.73 -0.50 -6.98
CA PHE A 66 -1.33 -1.43 -7.93
C PHE A 66 -0.79 -1.32 -9.35
N MET A 67 -0.01 -0.28 -9.69
CA MET A 67 0.66 -0.26 -10.98
C MET A 67 1.86 -1.20 -10.96
N GLU A 68 2.01 -2.00 -12.01
CA GLU A 68 3.18 -2.84 -12.18
C GLU A 68 4.41 -1.97 -12.46
N ALA A 69 5.47 -2.19 -11.71
CA ALA A 69 6.75 -1.57 -12.03
C ALA A 69 7.27 -2.16 -13.35
N LYS A 70 7.77 -1.30 -14.25
CA LYS A 70 8.31 -1.72 -15.55
C LYS A 70 9.30 -2.88 -15.38
N GLY A 71 8.97 -4.03 -15.99
CA GLY A 71 9.83 -5.22 -16.01
C GLY A 71 9.74 -6.14 -14.79
N LYS A 72 8.91 -5.83 -13.78
CA LYS A 72 8.73 -6.71 -12.60
C LYS A 72 7.61 -7.73 -12.74
N GLY A 73 6.58 -7.46 -13.55
CA GLY A 73 5.40 -8.32 -13.70
C GLY A 73 4.61 -8.54 -12.39
N THR A 74 4.78 -7.66 -11.40
CA THR A 74 4.08 -7.69 -10.13
C THR A 74 3.83 -6.27 -9.62
N THR A 75 2.83 -6.13 -8.75
CA THR A 75 2.47 -4.88 -8.09
C THR A 75 3.12 -4.80 -6.71
N LYS A 76 3.34 -3.59 -6.18
CA LYS A 76 3.84 -3.44 -4.80
C LYS A 76 2.89 -4.07 -3.78
N TYR A 77 1.58 -3.98 -4.02
CA TYR A 77 0.58 -4.63 -3.19
C TYR A 77 0.78 -6.15 -3.15
N ALA A 78 0.98 -6.78 -4.30
CA ALA A 78 1.20 -8.23 -4.37
C ALA A 78 2.52 -8.66 -3.69
N GLU A 79 3.60 -7.88 -3.86
CA GLU A 79 4.86 -8.08 -3.15
C GLU A 79 4.66 -8.01 -1.62
N MET A 80 4.08 -6.92 -1.11
CA MET A 80 3.81 -6.74 0.32
C MET A 80 2.90 -7.84 0.89
N LEU A 81 1.85 -8.21 0.16
CA LEU A 81 0.91 -9.24 0.60
C LEU A 81 1.60 -10.61 0.72
N LYS A 82 2.48 -10.95 -0.22
CA LYS A 82 3.26 -12.19 -0.19
C LYS A 82 4.17 -12.23 1.04
N ASP A 83 4.90 -11.15 1.29
CA ASP A 83 5.85 -11.07 2.41
C ASP A 83 5.14 -11.06 3.77
N VAL A 84 4.03 -10.34 3.91
CA VAL A 84 3.25 -10.32 5.15
C VAL A 84 2.65 -11.69 5.44
N LYS A 85 2.10 -12.38 4.41
CA LYS A 85 1.54 -13.73 4.57
C LYS A 85 2.60 -14.73 5.01
N SER A 86 3.80 -14.69 4.43
CA SER A 86 4.87 -15.63 4.80
C SER A 86 5.30 -15.43 6.24
N ILE A 87 5.39 -14.18 6.72
CA ILE A 87 5.76 -13.87 8.10
C ILE A 87 4.65 -14.26 9.08
N LEU A 88 3.38 -13.98 8.77
CA LEU A 88 2.25 -14.37 9.61
C LEU A 88 2.07 -15.89 9.70
N ALA A 89 2.46 -16.64 8.66
CA ALA A 89 2.47 -18.10 8.72
C ALA A 89 3.51 -18.63 9.72
N ILE A 90 4.62 -17.92 9.93
CA ILE A 90 5.65 -18.26 10.92
C ILE A 90 5.21 -17.81 12.34
N TYR A 91 4.50 -16.69 12.44
CA TYR A 91 4.06 -16.09 13.71
C TYR A 91 2.54 -15.90 13.75
N PRO A 92 1.75 -16.99 13.83
CA PRO A 92 0.29 -16.93 13.69
C PRO A 92 -0.42 -16.20 14.83
N ASP A 93 0.23 -16.03 15.98
CA ASP A 93 -0.30 -15.30 17.14
C ASP A 93 0.00 -13.80 17.11
N HIS A 94 0.80 -13.32 16.14
CA HIS A 94 1.13 -11.92 16.01
C HIS A 94 0.05 -11.15 15.24
N LYS A 95 -0.25 -9.93 15.70
CA LYS A 95 -1.18 -9.02 15.02
C LYS A 95 -0.45 -8.19 13.96
N LEU A 96 -1.10 -8.00 12.81
CA LEU A 96 -0.60 -7.14 11.75
C LEU A 96 -0.95 -5.68 12.02
N TYR A 97 0.06 -4.81 11.95
CA TYR A 97 -0.07 -3.37 11.97
C TYR A 97 0.46 -2.80 10.66
N VAL A 98 -0.21 -1.79 10.13
CA VAL A 98 0.22 -1.07 8.93
C VAL A 98 0.36 0.39 9.29
N THR A 99 1.54 0.96 9.01
CA THR A 99 1.84 2.36 9.30
C THR A 99 2.66 2.98 8.18
N GLY A 100 2.69 4.30 8.12
CA GLY A 100 3.47 5.06 7.15
C GLY A 100 3.33 6.56 7.42
N HIS A 101 4.30 7.32 6.93
CA HIS A 101 4.27 8.77 6.98
C HIS A 101 4.42 9.34 5.57
N SER A 102 3.51 10.25 5.18
CA SER A 102 3.42 10.82 3.83
C SER A 102 3.08 9.74 2.76
N LEU A 103 3.58 9.90 1.52
CA LEU A 103 3.35 9.01 0.37
C LEU A 103 4.41 7.91 0.23
#